data_AF-A0A7W4E2N4-F1
#
_entry.id   AF-A0A7W4E2N4-F1
#
_cell.length_a   1.000
_cell.length_b   1.000
_cell.length_c   1.000
_cell.angle_alpha   90.00
_cell.angle_beta   90.00
_cell.angle_gamma   90.00
#
_symmetry.space_group_name_H-M   'P 1'
#
loop_
_entity.id
_entity.type
_entity.pdbx_description
1 polymer ?
#
loop_
_entity_poly.entity_id
_entity_poly.type
_entity_poly.pdbx_seq_one_letter_code
_entity_poly.pdbx_strand_id
1 'polypeptide(L)'
;MAQTAINTIKQWFKTGSKPTQDQFWNWMESYWHKDELIPQDKIQDLSTTLSSKADAAQLANKANADASGMTDLQAQAWATLLKPHLPTSSTYTKNEINEKLGKITFRTIVDDNGSTYVPQPISFLQLGSDPNSNIGSPNGEIGMLNWNMYWGNYNKGNTGRFNLLLGVNNSTSNDGSNNTILGHYAFNASKKGSDNVIIGMNAAPKLLAGYSLTLLGAGAGGNLSNEDRTLDDLKQISPVFEEYITGRIGLGESFGYDKKTGRLSSSNSVYVGYNVGNVFNGNTAGATTTIGSIWIGSNAGGGVQYRDYNNVVVGNFFWAHGHLRLYNSVILGNHIDLKYNRDNVLAIHNSGTKRCEVANALIYGEFDNRKLVINGSLTLN
;
A
#
# COMPACT_ATOMS: atom_id res chain seq x y z
N MET A 1 97.83 12.29 -15.98
CA MET A 1 98.89 11.44 -15.42
C MET A 1 99.81 11.00 -16.55
N ALA A 2 101.12 10.96 -16.33
CA ALA A 2 102.07 10.48 -17.33
C ALA A 2 102.11 8.95 -17.31
N GLN A 3 101.42 8.31 -18.25
CA GLN A 3 101.31 6.85 -18.26
C GLN A 3 102.64 6.20 -18.71
N THR A 4 103.41 5.66 -17.76
CA THR A 4 104.51 4.75 -18.13
C THR A 4 103.93 3.40 -18.50
N ALA A 5 104.32 2.86 -19.65
CA ALA A 5 103.87 1.54 -20.08
C ALA A 5 104.28 0.45 -19.08
N ILE A 6 103.35 -0.44 -18.72
CA ILE A 6 103.57 -1.51 -17.72
C ILE A 6 104.78 -2.40 -18.03
N ASN A 7 105.10 -2.60 -19.33
CA ASN A 7 106.26 -3.38 -19.76
C ASN A 7 107.59 -2.65 -19.50
N THR A 8 107.61 -1.32 -19.50
CA THR A 8 108.75 -0.48 -19.10
C THR A 8 108.94 -0.52 -17.59
N ILE A 9 107.85 -0.36 -16.82
CA ILE A 9 107.86 -0.49 -15.34
C ILE A 9 108.44 -1.86 -14.94
N LYS A 10 108.00 -2.95 -15.59
CA LYS A 10 108.54 -4.31 -15.35
C LYS A 10 110.04 -4.46 -15.63
N GLN A 11 110.68 -3.60 -16.43
CA GLN A 11 112.14 -3.64 -16.61
C GLN A 11 112.89 -3.11 -15.38
N TRP A 12 112.32 -2.11 -14.68
CA TRP A 12 112.96 -1.46 -13.53
C TRP A 12 113.02 -2.38 -12.30
N PHE A 13 112.06 -3.31 -12.16
CA PHE A 13 111.93 -4.23 -11.04
C PHE A 13 112.38 -5.67 -11.36
N LYS A 14 113.46 -5.82 -12.14
CA LYS A 14 114.12 -7.12 -12.38
C LYS A 14 115.04 -7.52 -11.23
N THR A 15 115.24 -8.82 -11.02
CA THR A 15 116.22 -9.34 -10.04
C THR A 15 117.61 -8.73 -10.27
N GLY A 16 118.19 -8.16 -9.21
CA GLY A 16 119.48 -7.46 -9.27
C GLY A 16 119.43 -6.01 -9.79
N SER A 17 118.27 -5.53 -10.25
CA SER A 17 118.07 -4.13 -10.63
C SER A 17 117.48 -3.33 -9.46
N LYS A 18 117.93 -2.07 -9.30
CA LYS A 18 117.36 -1.11 -8.34
C LYS A 18 116.82 0.10 -9.11
N PRO A 19 115.50 0.38 -9.06
CA PRO A 19 114.94 1.58 -9.67
C PRO A 19 115.59 2.86 -9.14
N THR A 20 115.74 3.86 -9.99
CA THR A 20 116.02 5.24 -9.57
C THR A 20 114.79 5.85 -8.89
N GLN A 21 114.98 6.98 -8.19
CA GLN A 21 113.87 7.74 -7.59
C GLN A 21 112.80 8.09 -8.63
N ASP A 22 113.20 8.61 -9.78
CA ASP A 22 112.27 9.00 -10.85
C ASP A 22 111.54 7.78 -11.43
N GLN A 23 112.20 6.61 -11.55
CA GLN A 23 111.53 5.37 -11.95
C GLN A 23 110.51 4.89 -10.90
N PHE A 24 110.79 5.11 -9.61
CA PHE A 24 109.87 4.80 -8.53
C PHE A 24 108.67 5.75 -8.48
N TRP A 25 108.88 7.04 -8.73
CA TRP A 25 107.80 8.05 -8.85
C TRP A 25 106.93 7.80 -10.10
N ASN A 26 107.55 7.62 -11.27
CA ASN A 26 106.84 7.26 -12.50
C ASN A 26 106.05 5.94 -12.38
N TRP A 27 106.53 5.00 -11.56
CA TRP A 27 105.75 3.81 -11.21
C TRP A 27 104.48 4.17 -10.44
N MET A 28 104.57 4.96 -9.38
CA MET A 28 103.40 5.38 -8.59
C MET A 28 102.39 6.20 -9.43
N GLU A 29 102.86 7.20 -10.18
CA GLU A 29 102.01 8.05 -11.05
C GLU A 29 101.34 7.29 -12.22
N SER A 30 101.73 6.05 -12.48
CA SER A 30 101.11 5.20 -13.52
C SER A 30 99.91 4.39 -13.03
N TYR A 31 99.54 4.50 -11.74
CA TYR A 31 98.37 3.85 -11.14
C TYR A 31 97.47 4.89 -10.47
N TRP A 32 96.18 4.57 -10.37
CA TRP A 32 95.22 5.40 -9.63
C TRP A 32 95.44 5.26 -8.12
N HIS A 33 95.52 6.40 -7.43
CA HIS A 33 95.55 6.47 -5.97
C HIS A 33 94.14 6.36 -5.37
N LYS A 34 94.03 5.96 -4.09
CA LYS A 34 92.74 5.67 -3.42
C LYS A 34 91.78 6.87 -3.37
N ASP A 35 92.34 8.08 -3.32
CA ASP A 35 91.60 9.32 -3.17
C ASP A 35 91.31 10.00 -4.52
N GLU A 36 91.69 9.37 -5.64
CA GLU A 36 91.45 9.87 -7.00
C GLU A 36 90.11 9.35 -7.56
N LEU A 37 89.40 10.23 -8.28
CA LEU A 37 88.17 9.87 -8.98
C LEU A 37 88.50 9.16 -10.29
N ILE A 38 88.06 7.90 -10.43
CA ILE A 38 88.19 7.14 -11.68
C ILE A 38 87.15 7.65 -12.70
N PRO A 39 87.57 8.14 -13.88
CA PRO A 39 86.66 8.59 -14.93
C PRO A 39 85.82 7.45 -15.50
N GLN A 40 84.55 7.73 -15.79
CA GLN A 40 83.59 6.73 -16.28
C GLN A 40 83.99 6.09 -17.63
N ASP A 41 84.69 6.82 -18.49
CA ASP A 41 85.20 6.30 -19.77
C ASP A 41 86.38 5.31 -19.62
N LYS A 42 86.95 5.19 -18.41
CA LYS A 42 87.99 4.20 -18.07
C LYS A 42 87.44 2.95 -17.41
N ILE A 43 86.13 2.88 -17.15
CA ILE A 43 85.47 1.70 -16.58
C ILE A 43 84.94 0.84 -17.73
N GLN A 44 85.59 -0.31 -17.95
CA GLN A 44 85.19 -1.26 -18.99
C GLN A 44 83.72 -1.68 -18.83
N ASP A 45 83.01 -1.77 -19.96
CA ASP A 45 81.62 -2.21 -20.05
C ASP A 45 80.59 -1.41 -19.22
N LEU A 46 80.97 -0.23 -18.69
CA LEU A 46 80.05 0.64 -17.93
C LEU A 46 78.85 1.07 -18.78
N SER A 47 79.09 1.58 -19.98
CA SER A 47 78.01 1.99 -20.90
C SER A 47 77.09 0.83 -21.24
N THR A 48 77.64 -0.33 -21.60
CA THR A 48 76.88 -1.57 -21.88
C THR A 48 76.03 -1.99 -20.67
N THR A 49 76.59 -1.91 -19.47
CA THR A 49 75.91 -2.27 -18.22
C THR A 49 74.76 -1.30 -17.92
N LEU A 50 74.93 0.00 -18.12
CA LEU A 50 73.84 0.97 -17.96
C LEU A 50 72.77 0.81 -19.04
N SER A 51 73.14 0.52 -20.30
CA SER A 51 72.18 0.23 -21.38
C SER A 51 71.36 -1.05 -21.14
N SER A 52 71.78 -1.93 -20.22
CA SER A 52 71.00 -3.09 -19.78
C SER A 52 69.96 -2.76 -18.69
N LYS A 53 69.97 -1.54 -18.13
CA LYS A 53 68.97 -1.07 -17.17
C LYS A 53 67.80 -0.43 -17.90
N ALA A 54 66.60 -0.61 -17.37
CA ALA A 54 65.42 0.02 -17.93
C ALA A 54 65.50 1.54 -17.79
N ASP A 55 65.23 2.27 -18.87
CA ASP A 55 65.19 3.74 -18.84
C ASP A 55 63.88 4.27 -18.21
N ALA A 56 63.85 5.58 -17.92
CA ALA A 56 62.70 6.21 -17.28
C ALA A 56 61.42 6.18 -18.15
N ALA A 57 61.53 6.13 -19.48
CA ALA A 57 60.39 6.04 -20.39
C ALA A 57 59.82 4.61 -20.47
N GLN A 58 60.70 3.60 -20.40
CA GLN A 58 60.31 2.19 -20.24
C GLN A 58 59.59 1.96 -18.90
N LEU A 59 59.95 2.72 -17.86
CA LEU A 59 59.26 2.70 -16.56
C LEU A 59 57.92 3.47 -16.60
N ALA A 60 57.83 4.59 -17.33
CA ALA A 60 56.60 5.37 -17.48
C ALA A 60 55.42 4.56 -18.04
N ASN A 61 55.69 3.66 -18.99
CA ASN A 61 54.67 2.81 -19.62
C ASN A 61 54.09 1.70 -18.71
N LYS A 62 54.48 1.61 -17.42
CA LYS A 62 54.01 0.58 -16.49
C LYS A 62 52.88 1.04 -15.56
N ALA A 63 52.53 2.33 -15.51
CA ALA A 63 51.54 2.85 -14.57
C ALA A 63 50.80 4.12 -15.03
N ASN A 64 50.11 4.08 -16.18
CA ASN A 64 49.09 5.08 -16.52
C ASN A 64 47.71 4.64 -16.01
N ALA A 65 46.92 5.58 -15.48
CA ALA A 65 45.64 5.31 -14.83
C ALA A 65 44.52 4.84 -15.78
N ASP A 66 44.72 4.92 -17.11
CA ASP A 66 43.68 4.77 -18.14
C ASP A 66 44.04 3.76 -19.26
N ALA A 67 45.13 2.99 -19.10
CA ALA A 67 45.63 2.01 -20.08
C ALA A 67 45.92 2.54 -21.51
N SER A 68 45.93 3.86 -21.70
CA SER A 68 46.08 4.55 -23.01
C SER A 68 47.33 4.19 -23.82
N GLY A 69 48.36 3.63 -23.18
CA GLY A 69 49.62 3.18 -23.81
C GLY A 69 49.73 1.66 -24.01
N MET A 70 48.66 0.88 -23.79
CA MET A 70 48.69 -0.58 -23.93
C MET A 70 48.15 -1.05 -25.29
N THR A 71 48.78 -2.07 -25.87
CA THR A 71 48.19 -2.86 -26.97
C THR A 71 47.10 -3.79 -26.43
N ASP A 72 46.17 -4.21 -27.30
CA ASP A 72 45.06 -5.11 -26.93
C ASP A 72 45.54 -6.39 -26.23
N LEU A 73 46.65 -6.96 -26.68
CA LEU A 73 47.24 -8.17 -26.10
C LEU A 73 47.77 -7.93 -24.67
N GLN A 74 48.36 -6.75 -24.42
CA GLN A 74 48.82 -6.35 -23.09
C GLN A 74 47.63 -6.06 -22.17
N ALA A 75 46.59 -5.38 -22.67
CA ALA A 75 45.36 -5.11 -21.93
C ALA A 75 44.64 -6.41 -21.54
N GLN A 76 44.56 -7.40 -22.43
CA GLN A 76 44.01 -8.73 -22.14
C GLN A 76 44.81 -9.46 -21.04
N ALA A 77 46.14 -9.47 -21.14
CA ALA A 77 46.99 -10.08 -20.12
C ALA A 77 46.85 -9.39 -18.75
N TRP A 78 46.76 -8.05 -18.72
CA TRP A 78 46.47 -7.28 -17.51
C TRP A 78 45.10 -7.63 -16.93
N ALA A 79 44.05 -7.68 -17.75
CA ALA A 79 42.70 -8.04 -17.31
C ALA A 79 42.65 -9.44 -16.69
N THR A 80 43.39 -10.41 -17.24
CA THR A 80 43.50 -11.76 -16.66
C THR A 80 44.17 -11.76 -15.28
N LEU A 81 45.23 -10.97 -15.09
CA LEU A 81 45.95 -10.85 -13.82
C LEU A 81 45.18 -10.05 -12.75
N LEU A 82 44.38 -9.07 -13.17
CA LEU A 82 43.54 -8.26 -12.28
C LEU A 82 42.28 -9.01 -11.82
N LYS A 83 41.73 -9.91 -12.64
CA LYS A 83 40.47 -10.63 -12.37
C LYS A 83 40.34 -11.28 -10.97
N PRO A 84 41.38 -11.89 -10.37
CA PRO A 84 41.31 -12.46 -9.01
C PRO A 84 41.29 -11.41 -7.89
N HIS A 85 41.63 -10.15 -8.20
CA HIS A 85 41.78 -9.04 -7.25
C HIS A 85 40.69 -7.97 -7.39
N LEU A 86 39.82 -8.05 -8.40
CA LEU A 86 38.59 -7.25 -8.44
C LEU A 86 37.62 -7.73 -7.35
N PRO A 87 36.85 -6.81 -6.73
CA PRO A 87 35.82 -7.19 -5.77
C PRO A 87 34.76 -8.07 -6.45
N THR A 88 34.37 -9.15 -5.78
CA THR A 88 33.43 -10.17 -6.28
C THR A 88 31.96 -9.74 -6.25
N SER A 89 31.68 -8.44 -6.45
CA SER A 89 30.31 -7.97 -6.67
C SER A 89 29.83 -8.42 -8.06
N SER A 90 28.62 -8.98 -8.12
CA SER A 90 28.00 -9.58 -9.30
C SER A 90 27.83 -8.56 -10.44
N THR A 91 28.88 -8.42 -11.25
CA THR A 91 28.97 -7.45 -12.34
C THR A 91 28.46 -8.08 -13.63
N TYR A 92 27.18 -7.85 -13.92
CA TYR A 92 26.57 -8.27 -15.18
C TYR A 92 27.01 -7.37 -16.34
N THR A 93 27.30 -7.97 -17.49
CA THR A 93 27.51 -7.23 -18.74
C THR A 93 26.22 -6.57 -19.21
N LYS A 94 26.31 -5.53 -20.06
CA LYS A 94 25.15 -4.85 -20.64
C LYS A 94 24.20 -5.82 -21.37
N ASN A 95 24.74 -6.87 -21.98
CA ASN A 95 23.93 -7.88 -22.68
C ASN A 95 23.19 -8.79 -21.69
N GLU A 96 23.83 -9.25 -20.63
CA GLU A 96 23.17 -10.01 -19.56
C GLU A 96 22.12 -9.18 -18.82
N ILE A 97 22.36 -7.88 -18.61
CA ILE A 97 21.37 -6.94 -18.06
C ILE A 97 20.16 -6.86 -19.00
N ASN A 98 20.37 -6.62 -20.29
CA ASN A 98 19.27 -6.55 -21.27
C ASN A 98 18.49 -7.88 -21.36
N GLU A 99 19.17 -9.03 -21.31
CA GLU A 99 18.54 -10.34 -21.36
C GLU A 99 17.76 -10.66 -20.07
N LYS A 100 18.26 -10.24 -18.90
CA LYS A 100 17.56 -10.34 -17.62
C LYS A 100 16.35 -9.40 -17.57
N LEU A 101 16.50 -8.14 -17.96
CA LEU A 101 15.41 -7.17 -18.06
C LEU A 101 14.33 -7.63 -19.05
N GLY A 102 14.72 -8.19 -20.20
CA GLY A 102 13.79 -8.75 -21.19
C GLY A 102 13.00 -9.98 -20.72
N LYS A 103 13.45 -10.63 -19.62
CA LYS A 103 12.73 -11.72 -18.94
C LYS A 103 11.86 -11.23 -17.78
N ILE A 104 11.97 -9.95 -17.39
CA ILE A 104 11.06 -9.36 -16.41
C ILE A 104 9.69 -9.16 -17.06
N THR A 105 8.72 -9.93 -16.57
CA THR A 105 7.30 -9.79 -16.88
C THR A 105 6.55 -9.36 -15.61
N PHE A 106 5.31 -8.88 -15.75
CA PHE A 106 4.45 -8.65 -14.59
C PHE A 106 4.35 -9.88 -13.67
N ARG A 107 4.35 -11.10 -14.24
CA ARG A 107 4.35 -12.35 -13.47
C ARG A 107 5.59 -12.48 -12.58
N THR A 108 6.79 -12.30 -13.14
CA THR A 108 8.05 -12.45 -12.37
C THR A 108 8.30 -11.32 -11.36
N ILE A 109 7.53 -10.22 -11.41
CA ILE A 109 7.57 -9.16 -10.39
C ILE A 109 6.69 -9.52 -9.18
N VAL A 110 5.61 -10.28 -9.38
CA VAL A 110 4.59 -10.56 -8.34
C VAL A 110 4.63 -11.98 -7.76
N ASP A 111 5.21 -12.94 -8.49
CA ASP A 111 5.30 -14.35 -8.14
C ASP A 111 6.73 -14.69 -7.69
N ASP A 112 6.95 -14.71 -6.37
CA ASP A 112 8.18 -15.25 -5.78
C ASP A 112 8.06 -16.78 -5.69
N ASN A 113 8.60 -17.46 -6.70
CA ASN A 113 8.90 -18.89 -6.68
C ASN A 113 7.71 -19.85 -6.47
N GLY A 114 6.55 -19.57 -7.06
CA GLY A 114 5.41 -20.50 -7.10
C GLY A 114 4.44 -20.36 -5.93
N SER A 115 4.41 -19.18 -5.31
CA SER A 115 3.41 -18.81 -4.31
C SER A 115 2.03 -18.60 -4.95
N THR A 116 0.96 -19.09 -4.31
CA THR A 116 -0.43 -18.75 -4.69
C THR A 116 -0.84 -17.34 -4.25
N TYR A 117 0.10 -16.58 -3.70
CA TYR A 117 -0.08 -15.28 -3.06
C TYR A 117 1.00 -14.29 -3.51
N VAL A 118 0.60 -13.07 -3.83
CA VAL A 118 1.50 -11.96 -4.18
C VAL A 118 1.92 -11.23 -2.89
N PRO A 119 3.16 -11.36 -2.41
CA PRO A 119 3.56 -10.85 -1.08
C PRO A 119 3.77 -9.35 -1.01
N GLN A 120 3.96 -8.68 -2.16
CA GLN A 120 4.15 -7.23 -2.26
C GLN A 120 3.12 -6.63 -3.21
N PRO A 121 2.35 -5.59 -2.81
CA PRO A 121 1.42 -4.92 -3.72
C PRO A 121 2.18 -4.22 -4.85
N ILE A 122 1.49 -4.01 -5.98
CA ILE A 122 1.92 -3.06 -7.00
C ILE A 122 1.54 -1.67 -6.50
N SER A 123 2.47 -1.04 -5.79
CA SER A 123 2.35 0.36 -5.36
C SER A 123 2.65 1.28 -6.54
N PHE A 124 1.72 2.17 -6.87
CA PHE A 124 2.06 3.33 -7.71
C PHE A 124 2.77 4.36 -6.83
N LEU A 125 3.67 5.15 -7.40
CA LEU A 125 4.36 6.22 -6.69
C LEU A 125 3.94 7.58 -7.25
N GLN A 126 3.89 8.60 -6.38
CA GLN A 126 3.66 9.96 -6.84
C GLN A 126 4.86 10.45 -7.64
N LEU A 127 4.61 11.22 -8.71
CA LEU A 127 5.67 11.80 -9.52
C LEU A 127 6.60 12.66 -8.63
N GLY A 128 7.89 12.33 -8.61
CA GLY A 128 8.90 12.98 -7.76
C GLY A 128 9.17 12.31 -6.42
N SER A 129 8.49 11.19 -6.07
CA SER A 129 8.84 10.36 -4.91
C SER A 129 10.11 9.54 -5.14
N ASP A 130 10.82 9.19 -4.05
CA ASP A 130 11.92 8.21 -4.10
C ASP A 130 11.37 6.82 -4.50
N PRO A 131 11.86 6.20 -5.60
CA PRO A 131 11.45 4.86 -6.00
C PRO A 131 11.81 3.74 -5.01
N ASN A 132 12.69 4.01 -4.04
CA ASN A 132 13.08 3.07 -2.99
C ASN A 132 12.29 3.28 -1.69
N SER A 133 11.32 4.22 -1.68
CA SER A 133 10.43 4.42 -0.55
C SER A 133 9.48 3.24 -0.38
N ASN A 134 9.57 2.55 0.76
CA ASN A 134 8.59 1.54 1.19
C ASN A 134 7.22 2.14 1.57
N ILE A 135 7.08 3.46 1.50
CA ILE A 135 5.80 4.18 1.64
C ILE A 135 5.16 4.24 0.26
N GLY A 136 4.19 3.36 0.00
CA GLY A 136 3.37 3.40 -1.21
C GLY A 136 2.57 4.70 -1.33
N SER A 137 2.12 5.04 -2.55
CA SER A 137 1.33 6.26 -2.75
C SER A 137 0.02 6.19 -1.97
N PRO A 138 -0.36 7.24 -1.20
CA PRO A 138 -1.67 7.32 -0.57
C PRO A 138 -2.83 7.35 -1.57
N ASN A 139 -2.54 7.44 -2.87
CA ASN A 139 -3.51 7.61 -3.95
C ASN A 139 -3.76 6.34 -4.78
N GLY A 140 -3.04 5.22 -4.54
CA GLY A 140 -3.36 3.96 -5.23
C GLY A 140 -2.28 2.88 -5.20
N GLU A 141 -2.72 1.69 -4.82
CA GLU A 141 -1.99 0.42 -4.85
C GLU A 141 -2.94 -0.68 -5.37
N ILE A 142 -2.40 -1.68 -6.06
CA ILE A 142 -3.12 -2.89 -6.47
C ILE A 142 -2.47 -4.09 -5.80
N GLY A 143 -3.23 -4.84 -5.00
CA GLY A 143 -2.67 -5.94 -4.23
C GLY A 143 -3.69 -6.92 -3.69
N MET A 144 -3.18 -8.00 -3.10
CA MET A 144 -3.96 -9.02 -2.40
C MET A 144 -3.38 -9.24 -1.00
N LEU A 145 -4.24 -9.46 -0.01
CA LEU A 145 -3.90 -9.84 1.37
C LEU A 145 -5.08 -10.62 1.95
N ASN A 146 -4.86 -11.77 2.58
CA ASN A 146 -5.92 -12.57 3.22
C ASN A 146 -7.13 -12.89 2.29
N TRP A 147 -6.87 -13.17 1.01
CA TRP A 147 -7.89 -13.35 -0.06
C TRP A 147 -8.77 -12.12 -0.35
N ASN A 148 -8.41 -10.93 0.15
CA ASN A 148 -9.04 -9.68 -0.25
C ASN A 148 -8.36 -9.12 -1.52
N MET A 149 -9.11 -8.41 -2.35
CA MET A 149 -8.60 -7.70 -3.53
C MET A 149 -8.70 -6.19 -3.32
N TYR A 150 -7.58 -5.47 -3.47
CA TYR A 150 -7.49 -4.02 -3.25
C TYR A 150 -7.14 -3.30 -4.55
N TRP A 151 -7.90 -2.26 -4.86
CA TRP A 151 -7.68 -1.32 -5.95
C TRP A 151 -7.84 0.10 -5.39
N GLY A 152 -6.75 0.67 -4.84
CA GLY A 152 -6.82 1.91 -4.06
C GLY A 152 -5.93 1.84 -2.83
N ASN A 153 -6.47 2.09 -1.63
CA ASN A 153 -5.68 2.06 -0.40
C ASN A 153 -5.50 0.60 0.10
N TYR A 154 -4.27 0.08 0.11
CA TYR A 154 -3.96 -1.27 0.60
C TYR A 154 -3.45 -1.21 2.04
N ASN A 155 -4.15 -1.86 2.96
CA ASN A 155 -3.87 -1.76 4.40
C ASN A 155 -3.54 -3.13 5.02
N LYS A 156 -2.29 -3.28 5.46
CA LYS A 156 -1.75 -4.50 6.10
C LYS A 156 -2.38 -4.83 7.45
N GLY A 157 -3.10 -3.90 8.08
CA GLY A 157 -3.80 -4.10 9.35
C GLY A 157 -5.17 -4.78 9.25
N ASN A 158 -5.69 -5.05 8.04
CA ASN A 158 -7.01 -5.66 7.86
C ASN A 158 -6.95 -7.19 8.03
N THR A 159 -7.75 -7.73 8.94
CA THR A 159 -7.77 -9.17 9.29
C THR A 159 -8.90 -9.96 8.62
N GLY A 160 -9.89 -9.27 8.06
CA GLY A 160 -11.00 -9.83 7.29
C GLY A 160 -10.58 -10.62 6.04
N ARG A 161 -11.48 -11.44 5.49
CA ARG A 161 -11.21 -12.31 4.33
C ARG A 161 -12.24 -12.15 3.21
N PHE A 162 -11.84 -12.48 1.97
CA PHE A 162 -12.73 -12.53 0.80
C PHE A 162 -13.49 -11.22 0.48
N ASN A 163 -12.90 -10.06 0.81
CA ASN A 163 -13.49 -8.76 0.50
C ASN A 163 -12.98 -8.21 -0.85
N LEU A 164 -13.84 -7.49 -1.58
CA LEU A 164 -13.49 -6.71 -2.78
C LEU A 164 -13.54 -5.22 -2.44
N LEU A 165 -12.41 -4.51 -2.57
CA LEU A 165 -12.26 -3.09 -2.22
C LEU A 165 -11.74 -2.27 -3.40
N LEU A 166 -12.55 -1.30 -3.86
CA LEU A 166 -12.21 -0.39 -4.96
C LEU A 166 -12.43 1.08 -4.54
N GLY A 167 -11.36 1.87 -4.42
CA GLY A 167 -11.42 3.28 -4.05
C GLY A 167 -10.33 3.76 -3.10
N VAL A 168 -10.19 5.09 -2.98
CA VAL A 168 -9.24 5.73 -2.06
C VAL A 168 -9.88 5.88 -0.67
N ASN A 169 -9.10 5.61 0.38
CA ASN A 169 -9.49 5.71 1.79
C ASN A 169 -10.77 4.93 2.18
N ASN A 170 -11.00 3.77 1.57
CA ASN A 170 -11.97 2.79 2.04
C ASN A 170 -11.37 1.95 3.20
N SER A 171 -12.24 1.51 4.11
CA SER A 171 -11.98 0.45 5.11
C SER A 171 -10.57 0.37 5.72
N THR A 172 -10.17 1.48 6.35
CA THR A 172 -8.87 1.68 7.04
C THR A 172 -8.61 0.79 8.27
N SER A 173 -9.61 0.02 8.71
CA SER A 173 -9.47 -1.12 9.63
C SER A 173 -10.68 -2.03 9.39
N ASN A 174 -10.47 -3.25 8.91
CA ASN A 174 -11.56 -4.19 8.59
C ASN A 174 -11.25 -5.61 9.07
N ASP A 175 -12.10 -6.09 9.99
CA ASP A 175 -12.08 -7.45 10.55
C ASP A 175 -13.24 -8.33 10.03
N GLY A 176 -14.02 -7.80 9.09
CA GLY A 176 -15.20 -8.41 8.46
C GLY A 176 -14.89 -9.16 7.16
N SER A 177 -15.75 -10.09 6.75
CA SER A 177 -15.52 -10.96 5.57
C SER A 177 -16.64 -10.89 4.52
N ASN A 178 -16.32 -11.29 3.29
CA ASN A 178 -17.27 -11.38 2.16
C ASN A 178 -17.92 -10.05 1.72
N ASN A 179 -17.32 -8.89 2.00
CA ASN A 179 -17.92 -7.59 1.65
C ASN A 179 -17.51 -7.11 0.24
N THR A 180 -18.44 -6.46 -0.47
CA THR A 180 -18.14 -5.69 -1.71
C THR A 180 -18.22 -4.20 -1.42
N ILE A 181 -17.10 -3.49 -1.55
CA ILE A 181 -16.95 -2.09 -1.15
C ILE A 181 -16.37 -1.25 -2.29
N LEU A 182 -17.14 -0.28 -2.80
CA LEU A 182 -16.71 0.58 -3.91
C LEU A 182 -17.00 2.08 -3.64
N GLY A 183 -15.96 2.91 -3.57
CA GLY A 183 -16.08 4.37 -3.54
C GLY A 183 -15.21 5.07 -2.50
N HIS A 184 -15.09 6.39 -2.64
CA HIS A 184 -14.36 7.25 -1.69
C HIS A 184 -15.08 7.28 -0.33
N TYR A 185 -14.38 6.91 0.75
CA TYR A 185 -14.93 6.75 2.11
C TYR A 185 -16.11 5.77 2.25
N ALA A 186 -16.22 4.75 1.38
CA ALA A 186 -17.14 3.65 1.62
C ALA A 186 -16.62 2.77 2.78
N PHE A 187 -17.39 2.70 3.87
CA PHE A 187 -17.13 1.91 5.10
C PHE A 187 -15.77 2.15 5.78
N ASN A 188 -15.60 3.34 6.34
CA ASN A 188 -14.36 3.79 6.96
C ASN A 188 -14.20 3.30 8.42
N ALA A 189 -13.05 2.67 8.72
CA ALA A 189 -12.52 2.31 10.05
C ALA A 189 -13.20 1.20 10.92
N SER A 190 -13.97 0.29 10.34
CA SER A 190 -14.95 -0.56 11.06
C SER A 190 -14.56 -2.01 11.44
N LYS A 191 -14.76 -2.39 12.72
CA LYS A 191 -14.22 -3.64 13.32
C LYS A 191 -15.20 -4.80 13.60
N LYS A 192 -16.33 -4.90 12.90
CA LYS A 192 -16.79 -6.19 12.30
C LYS A 192 -18.09 -6.10 11.51
N GLY A 193 -18.06 -6.58 10.27
CA GLY A 193 -19.29 -6.85 9.54
C GLY A 193 -19.08 -7.78 8.36
N SER A 194 -20.03 -8.68 8.11
CA SER A 194 -19.93 -9.66 7.02
C SER A 194 -21.08 -9.54 6.03
N ASP A 195 -20.82 -10.00 4.80
CA ASP A 195 -21.82 -10.21 3.75
C ASP A 195 -22.57 -8.92 3.31
N ASN A 196 -21.89 -7.77 3.38
CA ASN A 196 -22.46 -6.46 3.00
C ASN A 196 -22.06 -6.03 1.57
N VAL A 197 -22.92 -5.26 0.91
CA VAL A 197 -22.66 -4.61 -0.39
C VAL A 197 -22.81 -3.10 -0.25
N ILE A 198 -21.71 -2.36 -0.30
CA ILE A 198 -21.65 -0.93 0.03
C ILE A 198 -20.97 -0.17 -1.11
N ILE A 199 -21.70 0.67 -1.85
CA ILE A 199 -21.08 1.45 -2.93
C ILE A 199 -21.57 2.90 -3.01
N GLY A 200 -20.66 3.79 -3.44
CA GLY A 200 -20.87 5.23 -3.54
C GLY A 200 -20.19 6.01 -2.42
N MET A 201 -19.94 7.29 -2.68
CA MET A 201 -19.23 8.17 -1.75
C MET A 201 -19.95 8.25 -0.39
N ASN A 202 -19.20 8.10 0.71
CA ASN A 202 -19.74 8.21 2.08
C ASN A 202 -21.00 7.37 2.34
N ALA A 203 -21.17 6.18 1.74
CA ALA A 203 -22.37 5.37 1.95
C ALA A 203 -22.64 5.09 3.44
N ALA A 204 -21.65 4.54 4.16
CA ALA A 204 -21.72 4.38 5.62
C ALA A 204 -20.33 4.61 6.27
N PRO A 205 -19.91 5.86 6.52
CA PRO A 205 -18.54 6.21 6.88
C PRO A 205 -18.20 6.04 8.38
N LYS A 206 -19.09 5.45 9.19
CA LYS A 206 -18.91 5.22 10.64
C LYS A 206 -19.47 3.87 11.15
N LEU A 207 -19.87 2.93 10.28
CA LEU A 207 -20.60 1.74 10.74
C LEU A 207 -19.73 0.80 11.58
N LEU A 208 -19.84 0.85 12.90
CA LEU A 208 -19.00 0.03 13.78
C LEU A 208 -19.21 -1.48 13.56
N ALA A 209 -20.44 -1.92 13.28
CA ALA A 209 -20.76 -3.29 12.89
C ALA A 209 -22.02 -3.43 12.00
N GLY A 210 -22.08 -4.49 11.17
CA GLY A 210 -23.23 -4.78 10.28
C GLY A 210 -23.14 -6.12 9.53
N TYR A 211 -24.27 -6.83 9.36
CA TYR A 211 -24.25 -8.28 9.08
C TYR A 211 -25.07 -8.80 7.88
N SER A 212 -25.59 -7.91 7.02
CA SER A 212 -26.06 -8.17 5.63
C SER A 212 -26.78 -6.92 5.07
N LEU A 213 -26.14 -5.75 5.16
CA LEU A 213 -26.67 -4.49 4.62
C LEU A 213 -26.26 -4.34 3.15
N THR A 214 -27.17 -3.89 2.28
CA THR A 214 -26.86 -3.51 0.89
C THR A 214 -27.25 -2.07 0.63
N LEU A 215 -26.27 -1.15 0.67
CA LEU A 215 -26.52 0.30 0.60
C LEU A 215 -25.70 1.00 -0.49
N LEU A 216 -26.43 1.57 -1.43
CA LEU A 216 -25.99 2.47 -2.49
C LEU A 216 -27.04 3.59 -2.53
N GLY A 217 -26.76 4.87 -2.80
CA GLY A 217 -25.49 5.50 -3.11
C GLY A 217 -25.74 6.81 -3.86
N ALA A 218 -25.02 7.91 -3.61
CA ALA A 218 -24.09 8.14 -2.51
C ALA A 218 -24.83 8.60 -1.23
N GLY A 219 -24.15 8.50 -0.08
CA GLY A 219 -24.69 8.85 1.25
C GLY A 219 -25.74 7.91 1.85
N ALA A 220 -26.00 6.74 1.26
CA ALA A 220 -27.00 5.79 1.74
C ALA A 220 -26.52 5.04 3.00
N GLY A 221 -26.83 5.60 4.17
CA GLY A 221 -26.49 5.05 5.50
C GLY A 221 -25.69 6.00 6.43
N GLY A 222 -25.47 7.25 6.01
CA GLY A 222 -24.72 8.29 6.72
C GLY A 222 -24.80 8.31 8.25
N ASN A 223 -23.68 7.93 8.88
CA ASN A 223 -23.38 7.93 10.32
C ASN A 223 -24.05 6.85 11.21
N LEU A 224 -24.62 5.76 10.67
CA LEU A 224 -25.04 4.60 11.48
C LEU A 224 -23.94 4.18 12.49
N SER A 225 -24.24 4.24 13.80
CA SER A 225 -23.32 3.91 14.89
C SER A 225 -23.93 2.84 15.80
N ASN A 226 -23.63 1.58 15.47
CA ASN A 226 -24.19 0.41 16.15
C ASN A 226 -23.28 -0.06 17.28
N GLU A 227 -23.69 0.22 18.51
CA GLU A 227 -23.29 -0.58 19.68
C GLU A 227 -24.56 -1.02 20.41
N ASP A 228 -24.50 -2.22 20.99
CA ASP A 228 -25.04 -2.44 22.33
C ASP A 228 -26.56 -2.33 22.57
N ARG A 229 -27.36 -3.07 21.79
CA ARG A 229 -28.76 -3.37 22.13
C ARG A 229 -28.97 -4.82 22.54
N THR A 230 -29.76 -5.04 23.59
CA THR A 230 -30.10 -6.39 24.07
C THR A 230 -31.21 -7.01 23.23
N LEU A 231 -31.42 -8.32 23.39
CA LEU A 231 -32.58 -8.99 22.81
C LEU A 231 -33.91 -8.45 23.39
N ASP A 232 -33.97 -8.18 24.70
CA ASP A 232 -35.20 -7.72 25.36
C ASP A 232 -35.69 -6.35 24.84
N ASP A 233 -34.75 -5.49 24.48
CA ASP A 233 -34.98 -4.20 23.80
C ASP A 233 -35.78 -4.36 22.49
N LEU A 234 -35.59 -5.47 21.77
CA LEU A 234 -36.37 -5.81 20.57
C LEU A 234 -37.71 -6.44 20.91
N LYS A 235 -37.76 -7.34 21.91
CA LYS A 235 -39.01 -7.99 22.32
C LYS A 235 -40.10 -6.96 22.66
N GLN A 236 -39.71 -5.83 23.24
CA GLN A 236 -40.62 -4.72 23.57
C GLN A 236 -41.10 -3.92 22.35
N ILE A 237 -40.36 -3.92 21.24
CA ILE A 237 -40.65 -3.11 20.04
C ILE A 237 -41.36 -3.93 18.96
N SER A 238 -40.86 -5.14 18.72
CA SER A 238 -41.33 -6.04 17.67
C SER A 238 -41.04 -7.49 18.09
N PRO A 239 -41.95 -8.12 18.88
CA PRO A 239 -41.75 -9.45 19.47
C PRO A 239 -41.39 -10.54 18.46
N VAL A 240 -41.81 -10.37 17.20
CA VAL A 240 -41.57 -11.35 16.11
C VAL A 240 -40.08 -11.67 15.89
N PHE A 241 -39.16 -10.75 16.23
CA PHE A 241 -37.72 -11.02 16.13
C PHE A 241 -37.20 -12.05 17.15
N GLU A 242 -37.91 -12.32 18.25
CA GLU A 242 -37.49 -13.33 19.22
C GLU A 242 -37.43 -14.74 18.59
N GLU A 243 -38.39 -15.07 17.72
CA GLU A 243 -38.45 -16.36 17.04
C GLU A 243 -37.31 -16.51 16.02
N TYR A 244 -36.97 -15.43 15.31
CA TYR A 244 -35.86 -15.42 14.35
C TYR A 244 -34.48 -15.47 15.04
N ILE A 245 -34.29 -14.75 16.15
CA ILE A 245 -32.97 -14.60 16.79
C ILE A 245 -32.66 -15.76 17.75
N THR A 246 -33.62 -16.16 18.58
CA THR A 246 -33.46 -17.18 19.64
C THR A 246 -34.40 -18.37 19.55
N GLY A 247 -35.44 -18.29 18.71
CA GLY A 247 -36.38 -19.39 18.49
C GLY A 247 -35.84 -20.49 17.58
N ARG A 248 -36.74 -21.37 17.16
CA ARG A 248 -36.42 -22.58 16.37
C ARG A 248 -35.81 -22.28 15.00
N ILE A 249 -36.00 -21.05 14.50
CA ILE A 249 -35.52 -20.61 13.19
C ILE A 249 -34.00 -20.35 13.20
N GLY A 250 -33.42 -20.00 14.35
CA GLY A 250 -31.96 -20.03 14.58
C GLY A 250 -31.12 -19.00 13.81
N LEU A 251 -31.72 -17.95 13.24
CA LEU A 251 -31.06 -16.95 12.40
C LEU A 251 -30.30 -15.86 13.16
N GLY A 252 -30.16 -15.95 14.49
CA GLY A 252 -29.53 -14.90 15.30
C GLY A 252 -28.17 -14.41 14.78
N GLU A 253 -27.33 -15.29 14.24
CA GLU A 253 -26.02 -14.90 13.68
C GLU A 253 -26.15 -13.99 12.44
N SER A 254 -27.15 -14.22 11.58
CA SER A 254 -27.50 -13.30 10.48
C SER A 254 -28.05 -11.96 10.97
N PHE A 255 -28.58 -11.90 12.20
CA PHE A 255 -28.98 -10.66 12.85
C PHE A 255 -27.82 -9.98 13.62
N GLY A 256 -26.60 -10.49 13.51
CA GLY A 256 -25.46 -9.99 14.26
C GLY A 256 -25.59 -10.22 15.77
N TYR A 257 -26.31 -11.27 16.19
CA TYR A 257 -26.51 -11.63 17.60
C TYR A 257 -25.32 -12.40 18.16
N ASP A 258 -24.62 -11.81 19.11
CA ASP A 258 -23.63 -12.52 19.91
C ASP A 258 -24.31 -13.18 21.11
N LYS A 259 -24.42 -14.51 21.05
CA LYS A 259 -24.98 -15.38 22.10
C LYS A 259 -24.20 -15.29 23.43
N LYS A 260 -22.92 -14.86 23.43
CA LYS A 260 -22.09 -14.75 24.65
C LYS A 260 -22.36 -13.46 25.42
N THR A 261 -22.55 -12.35 24.70
CA THR A 261 -22.82 -11.04 25.31
C THR A 261 -24.32 -10.71 25.39
N GLY A 262 -25.15 -11.41 24.62
CA GLY A 262 -26.60 -11.18 24.53
C GLY A 262 -26.97 -9.94 23.71
N ARG A 263 -26.10 -9.52 22.79
CA ARG A 263 -26.15 -8.20 22.12
C ARG A 263 -26.24 -8.32 20.61
N LEU A 264 -26.82 -7.29 20.00
CA LEU A 264 -27.02 -7.18 18.56
C LEU A 264 -26.21 -6.04 17.97
N SER A 265 -25.66 -6.31 16.80
CA SER A 265 -24.74 -5.42 16.08
C SER A 265 -25.34 -4.78 14.82
N SER A 266 -26.67 -4.85 14.65
CA SER A 266 -27.51 -4.44 13.51
C SER A 266 -27.69 -5.49 12.41
N SER A 267 -28.89 -5.51 11.82
CA SER A 267 -29.38 -6.62 11.01
C SER A 267 -30.24 -6.21 9.82
N ASN A 268 -30.01 -6.93 8.71
CA ASN A 268 -30.90 -7.16 7.57
C ASN A 268 -31.74 -5.96 7.14
N SER A 269 -31.08 -4.84 6.87
CA SER A 269 -31.72 -3.59 6.44
C SER A 269 -31.15 -3.13 5.09
N VAL A 270 -32.01 -2.58 4.24
CA VAL A 270 -31.72 -2.24 2.85
C VAL A 270 -32.04 -0.77 2.62
N TYR A 271 -31.09 0.00 2.09
CA TYR A 271 -31.21 1.45 1.88
C TYR A 271 -30.69 1.79 0.47
N VAL A 272 -31.60 2.06 -0.47
CA VAL A 272 -31.25 2.22 -1.90
C VAL A 272 -31.64 3.58 -2.44
N GLY A 273 -30.63 4.35 -2.88
CA GLY A 273 -30.72 5.61 -3.61
C GLY A 273 -29.94 6.76 -2.95
N TYR A 274 -30.23 7.99 -3.37
CA TYR A 274 -29.45 9.17 -2.98
C TYR A 274 -29.91 9.74 -1.63
N ASN A 275 -28.98 9.89 -0.67
CA ASN A 275 -29.24 10.55 0.61
C ASN A 275 -30.43 9.95 1.41
N VAL A 276 -30.66 8.64 1.26
CA VAL A 276 -31.67 7.84 1.99
C VAL A 276 -31.30 7.64 3.46
N GLY A 277 -30.05 7.93 3.82
CA GLY A 277 -29.49 7.62 5.13
C GLY A 277 -28.83 8.80 5.85
N ASN A 278 -29.26 10.05 5.65
CA ASN A 278 -28.88 11.17 6.54
C ASN A 278 -29.58 11.08 7.91
N VAL A 279 -29.66 9.84 8.40
CA VAL A 279 -30.66 9.30 9.34
C VAL A 279 -30.01 9.01 10.70
N PHE A 280 -28.70 9.12 10.83
CA PHE A 280 -28.01 8.62 12.02
C PHE A 280 -26.85 9.52 12.44
N ASN A 281 -27.04 10.84 12.40
CA ASN A 281 -25.99 11.80 12.78
C ASN A 281 -25.74 11.92 14.31
N GLY A 282 -25.85 10.81 15.04
CA GLY A 282 -25.45 10.72 16.44
C GLY A 282 -23.94 10.52 16.57
N ASN A 283 -23.28 11.31 17.41
CA ASN A 283 -21.88 11.07 17.79
C ASN A 283 -21.75 10.13 19.01
N THR A 284 -22.87 9.64 19.55
CA THR A 284 -22.94 8.74 20.70
C THR A 284 -23.25 7.32 20.21
N ALA A 285 -22.42 6.35 20.60
CA ALA A 285 -22.65 4.95 20.26
C ALA A 285 -23.98 4.42 20.83
N GLY A 286 -24.66 3.55 20.09
CA GLY A 286 -25.95 2.97 20.49
C GLY A 286 -27.16 3.92 20.45
N ALA A 287 -26.96 5.22 20.16
CA ALA A 287 -28.05 6.20 20.01
C ALA A 287 -28.84 6.04 18.70
N THR A 288 -28.32 5.26 17.76
CA THR A 288 -28.82 5.05 16.40
C THR A 288 -28.83 3.56 16.09
N THR A 289 -29.96 2.97 15.73
CA THR A 289 -30.02 1.54 15.39
C THR A 289 -31.06 1.27 14.30
N THR A 290 -30.71 0.38 13.36
CA THR A 290 -31.61 -0.16 12.34
C THR A 290 -31.66 -1.69 12.37
N ILE A 291 -32.87 -2.26 12.30
CA ILE A 291 -33.15 -3.71 12.29
C ILE A 291 -34.35 -4.00 11.40
N GLY A 292 -34.15 -4.82 10.35
CA GLY A 292 -35.22 -5.31 9.49
C GLY A 292 -35.93 -4.24 8.66
N SER A 293 -35.28 -3.09 8.37
CA SER A 293 -35.90 -1.97 7.67
C SER A 293 -35.48 -1.86 6.21
N ILE A 294 -36.43 -1.52 5.34
CA ILE A 294 -36.22 -1.26 3.91
C ILE A 294 -36.55 0.20 3.62
N TRP A 295 -35.60 0.92 3.03
CA TRP A 295 -35.71 2.32 2.61
C TRP A 295 -35.27 2.45 1.14
N ILE A 296 -36.11 2.99 0.27
CA ILE A 296 -35.78 3.13 -1.17
C ILE A 296 -36.23 4.51 -1.68
N GLY A 297 -35.33 5.29 -2.27
CA GLY A 297 -35.67 6.56 -2.93
C GLY A 297 -34.57 7.63 -2.92
N SER A 298 -34.97 8.90 -2.90
CA SER A 298 -34.07 10.05 -2.86
C SER A 298 -34.51 11.05 -1.79
N ASN A 299 -33.57 11.48 -0.93
CA ASN A 299 -33.85 12.27 0.27
C ASN A 299 -34.97 11.65 1.14
N ALA A 300 -35.01 10.32 1.21
CA ALA A 300 -35.98 9.58 1.99
C ALA A 300 -35.47 9.42 3.42
N GLY A 301 -36.11 10.04 4.42
CA GLY A 301 -35.77 9.84 5.83
C GLY A 301 -34.90 10.92 6.46
N GLY A 302 -34.59 12.00 5.75
CA GLY A 302 -33.82 13.12 6.31
C GLY A 302 -34.46 13.68 7.58
N GLY A 303 -33.89 13.31 8.74
CA GLY A 303 -34.36 13.69 10.07
C GLY A 303 -34.86 12.55 10.97
N VAL A 304 -35.15 11.34 10.47
CA VAL A 304 -35.28 10.17 11.38
C VAL A 304 -33.91 10.00 11.99
N GLN A 305 -33.76 10.00 13.32
CA GLN A 305 -32.44 10.18 13.96
C GLN A 305 -32.19 9.33 15.21
N TYR A 306 -33.15 8.51 15.62
CA TYR A 306 -33.04 7.73 16.86
C TYR A 306 -33.14 6.23 16.62
N ARG A 307 -34.27 5.73 16.12
CA ARG A 307 -34.52 4.29 15.99
C ARG A 307 -35.41 3.97 14.79
N ASP A 308 -35.00 3.00 13.99
CA ASP A 308 -35.65 2.55 12.76
C ASP A 308 -35.80 1.02 12.79
N TYR A 309 -37.00 0.50 13.03
CA TYR A 309 -37.22 -0.94 13.26
C TYR A 309 -38.38 -1.47 12.42
N ASN A 310 -38.14 -2.53 11.65
CA ASN A 310 -39.15 -3.30 10.94
C ASN A 310 -40.04 -2.44 10.02
N ASN A 311 -39.42 -1.52 9.28
CA ASN A 311 -40.13 -0.58 8.42
C ASN A 311 -40.00 -0.91 6.94
N VAL A 312 -40.97 -0.51 6.13
CA VAL A 312 -40.88 -0.49 4.66
C VAL A 312 -41.24 0.90 4.18
N VAL A 313 -40.25 1.65 3.70
CA VAL A 313 -40.38 3.03 3.23
C VAL A 313 -39.91 3.14 1.78
N VAL A 314 -40.80 3.53 0.87
CA VAL A 314 -40.48 3.61 -0.57
C VAL A 314 -41.00 4.92 -1.17
N GLY A 315 -40.10 5.70 -1.75
CA GLY A 315 -40.38 6.97 -2.44
C GLY A 315 -39.47 8.12 -2.01
N ASN A 316 -39.78 9.33 -2.47
CA ASN A 316 -38.85 10.46 -2.47
C ASN A 316 -39.30 11.61 -1.55
N PHE A 317 -38.31 12.33 -1.00
CA PHE A 317 -38.50 13.52 -0.17
C PHE A 317 -39.37 13.29 1.07
N PHE A 318 -39.21 12.14 1.73
CA PHE A 318 -39.72 11.93 3.08
C PHE A 318 -38.97 12.81 4.07
N TRP A 319 -39.66 13.78 4.65
CA TRP A 319 -39.07 14.71 5.60
C TRP A 319 -39.44 14.34 7.02
N ALA A 320 -38.44 14.24 7.90
CA ALA A 320 -38.62 13.92 9.30
C ALA A 320 -38.21 15.11 10.17
N HIS A 321 -39.04 15.44 11.16
CA HIS A 321 -38.83 16.61 12.00
C HIS A 321 -38.30 16.24 13.40
N GLY A 322 -37.02 16.56 13.65
CA GLY A 322 -36.34 16.32 14.94
C GLY A 322 -35.99 14.86 15.18
N HIS A 323 -35.43 14.53 16.35
CA HIS A 323 -35.03 13.16 16.71
C HIS A 323 -36.23 12.23 16.89
N LEU A 324 -36.74 11.66 15.78
CA LEU A 324 -37.89 10.75 15.81
C LEU A 324 -37.51 9.27 15.63
N ARG A 325 -38.35 8.39 16.18
CA ARG A 325 -38.38 6.95 15.90
C ARG A 325 -39.47 6.59 14.89
N LEU A 326 -39.20 5.51 14.16
CA LEU A 326 -40.18 4.84 13.31
C LEU A 326 -40.15 3.33 13.60
N TYR A 327 -41.26 2.74 14.03
CA TYR A 327 -41.38 1.30 14.30
C TYR A 327 -42.51 0.64 13.47
N ASN A 328 -42.28 -0.59 12.98
CA ASN A 328 -43.27 -1.51 12.42
C ASN A 328 -44.21 -0.84 11.38
N SER A 329 -43.69 0.06 10.54
CA SER A 329 -44.49 0.95 9.71
C SER A 329 -44.26 0.73 8.21
N VAL A 330 -45.32 0.89 7.42
CA VAL A 330 -45.29 0.79 5.94
C VAL A 330 -45.70 2.14 5.35
N ILE A 331 -44.79 2.78 4.62
CA ILE A 331 -44.97 4.14 4.08
C ILE A 331 -44.56 4.19 2.60
N LEU A 332 -45.51 4.53 1.73
CA LEU A 332 -45.33 4.48 0.28
C LEU A 332 -45.71 5.81 -0.39
N GLY A 333 -44.82 6.32 -1.24
CA GLY A 333 -45.03 7.49 -2.11
C GLY A 333 -44.12 8.68 -1.79
N ASN A 334 -44.49 9.89 -2.23
CA ASN A 334 -43.58 11.05 -2.20
C ASN A 334 -44.15 12.22 -1.39
N HIS A 335 -43.25 13.07 -0.88
CA HIS A 335 -43.56 14.31 -0.17
C HIS A 335 -44.42 14.10 1.09
N ILE A 336 -44.16 13.03 1.84
CA ILE A 336 -44.81 12.74 3.12
C ILE A 336 -43.94 13.28 4.27
N ASP A 337 -44.57 14.02 5.20
CA ASP A 337 -43.95 14.56 6.40
C ASP A 337 -44.20 13.65 7.62
N LEU A 338 -43.12 13.19 8.22
CA LEU A 338 -43.07 12.49 9.51
C LEU A 338 -42.83 13.51 10.63
N LYS A 339 -43.91 13.86 11.33
CA LYS A 339 -43.87 14.68 12.54
C LYS A 339 -43.99 13.81 13.77
N TYR A 340 -43.06 13.97 14.72
CA TYR A 340 -42.97 13.20 15.96
C TYR A 340 -42.73 11.69 15.74
N ASN A 341 -42.60 10.94 16.83
CA ASN A 341 -42.52 9.48 16.80
C ASN A 341 -43.75 8.87 16.11
N ARG A 342 -43.54 7.80 15.35
CA ARG A 342 -44.60 7.03 14.68
C ARG A 342 -44.32 5.53 14.83
N ASP A 343 -45.30 4.83 15.37
CA ASP A 343 -45.21 3.41 15.67
C ASP A 343 -46.45 2.73 15.06
N ASN A 344 -46.27 1.58 14.39
CA ASN A 344 -47.35 0.73 13.84
C ASN A 344 -48.27 1.43 12.80
N VAL A 345 -47.72 2.23 11.87
CA VAL A 345 -48.47 3.04 10.89
C VAL A 345 -48.44 2.47 9.47
N LEU A 346 -49.59 2.52 8.78
CA LEU A 346 -49.70 2.45 7.32
C LEU A 346 -49.91 3.86 6.75
N ALA A 347 -49.19 4.25 5.71
CA ALA A 347 -49.47 5.46 4.95
C ALA A 347 -49.14 5.32 3.46
N ILE A 348 -50.08 5.70 2.59
CA ILE A 348 -49.88 5.73 1.13
C ILE A 348 -50.35 7.09 0.61
N HIS A 349 -49.44 7.88 0.04
CA HIS A 349 -49.76 9.19 -0.52
C HIS A 349 -48.69 9.69 -1.50
N ASN A 350 -49.10 10.41 -2.53
CA ASN A 350 -48.20 11.13 -3.42
C ASN A 350 -48.83 12.48 -3.76
N SER A 351 -48.18 13.58 -3.38
CA SER A 351 -48.71 14.94 -3.56
C SER A 351 -47.96 15.69 -4.66
N GLY A 352 -48.73 16.26 -5.59
CA GLY A 352 -48.21 17.16 -6.63
C GLY A 352 -48.19 18.65 -6.25
N THR A 353 -48.57 19.03 -5.02
CA THR A 353 -48.78 20.46 -4.66
C THR A 353 -48.04 20.91 -3.40
N LYS A 354 -48.12 20.14 -2.31
CA LYS A 354 -47.51 20.44 -1.01
C LYS A 354 -47.17 19.15 -0.26
N ARG A 355 -46.24 19.20 0.71
CA ARG A 355 -46.02 18.03 1.57
C ARG A 355 -47.27 17.67 2.36
N CYS A 356 -47.45 16.38 2.61
CA CYS A 356 -48.59 15.83 3.33
C CYS A 356 -48.13 15.20 4.64
N GLU A 357 -48.69 15.60 5.78
CA GLU A 357 -48.44 14.89 7.04
C GLU A 357 -48.91 13.44 6.93
N VAL A 358 -48.17 12.51 7.53
CA VAL A 358 -48.45 11.06 7.44
C VAL A 358 -49.88 10.68 7.82
N ALA A 359 -50.48 11.35 8.81
CA ALA A 359 -51.87 11.09 9.24
C ALA A 359 -52.94 11.55 8.23
N ASN A 360 -52.57 12.47 7.33
CA ASN A 360 -53.42 13.02 6.29
C ASN A 360 -53.17 12.34 4.92
N ALA A 361 -52.37 11.26 4.89
CA ALA A 361 -52.14 10.45 3.70
C ALA A 361 -53.46 9.96 3.09
N LEU A 362 -53.48 9.71 1.77
CA LEU A 362 -54.73 9.34 1.07
C LEU A 362 -55.31 8.06 1.66
N ILE A 363 -54.43 7.11 1.94
CA ILE A 363 -54.69 5.95 2.80
C ILE A 363 -53.80 6.12 4.02
N TYR A 364 -54.39 6.13 5.21
CA TYR A 364 -53.70 6.12 6.49
C TYR A 364 -54.26 5.01 7.37
N GLY A 365 -53.44 4.37 8.19
CA GLY A 365 -53.90 3.35 9.13
C GLY A 365 -52.98 3.16 10.33
N GLU A 366 -53.54 2.53 11.37
CA GLU A 366 -52.85 2.18 12.61
C GLU A 366 -53.06 0.67 12.83
N PHE A 367 -51.99 -0.12 12.76
CA PHE A 367 -52.07 -1.58 12.78
C PHE A 367 -52.61 -2.12 14.12
N ASP A 368 -52.15 -1.55 15.25
CA ASP A 368 -52.59 -1.93 16.60
C ASP A 368 -54.11 -1.79 16.77
N ASN A 369 -54.64 -0.65 16.30
CA ASN A 369 -56.05 -0.30 16.37
C ASN A 369 -56.89 -0.94 15.25
N ARG A 370 -56.26 -1.69 14.33
CA ARG A 370 -56.86 -2.20 13.08
C ARG A 370 -57.65 -1.14 12.31
N LYS A 371 -57.18 0.10 12.39
CA LYS A 371 -57.88 1.29 11.89
C LYS A 371 -57.39 1.61 10.49
N LEU A 372 -58.32 1.84 9.58
CA LEU A 372 -58.08 2.35 8.23
C LEU A 372 -58.87 3.64 8.04
N VAL A 373 -58.22 4.65 7.49
CA VAL A 373 -58.77 5.96 7.15
C VAL A 373 -58.47 6.22 5.69
N ILE A 374 -59.50 6.58 4.93
CA ILE A 374 -59.38 7.00 3.52
C ILE A 374 -59.70 8.48 3.49
N ASN A 375 -58.68 9.31 3.30
CA ASN A 375 -58.80 10.76 3.24
C ASN A 375 -59.21 11.22 1.83
N GLY A 376 -60.34 10.67 1.35
CA GLY A 376 -60.89 10.87 0.01
C GLY A 376 -62.17 10.08 -0.21
N SER A 377 -62.75 10.15 -1.40
CA SER A 377 -63.94 9.37 -1.75
C SER A 377 -63.58 7.90 -1.99
N LEU A 378 -64.16 6.98 -1.21
CA LEU A 378 -64.17 5.56 -1.51
C LEU A 378 -65.47 5.21 -2.26
N THR A 379 -65.34 4.74 -3.49
CA THR A 379 -66.44 4.10 -4.23
C THR A 379 -66.20 2.59 -4.22
N LEU A 380 -67.15 1.85 -3.64
CA LEU A 380 -67.23 0.39 -3.77
C LEU A 380 -68.26 0.11 -4.88
N ASN A 381 -67.85 -0.66 -5.89
CA ASN A 381 -68.69 -1.10 -7.01
C ASN A 381 -69.27 -2.50 -6.73
#